data_AF-A0A7X0MMR7-F1
#
_entry.id   AF-A0A7X0MMR7-F1
#
_cell.length_a   1.000
_cell.length_b   1.000
_cell.length_c   1.000
_cell.angle_alpha   90.00
_cell.angle_beta   90.00
_cell.angle_gamma   90.00
#
_symmetry.space_group_name_H-M   'P 1'
#
loop_
_entity.id
_entity.type
_entity.pdbx_description
1 polymer ?
#
loop_
_entity_poly.entity_id
_entity_poly.type
_entity_poly.pdbx_seq_one_letter_code
_entity_poly.pdbx_strand_id
1 'polypeptide(L)'
;MRIDPLVRLLGFAGAALLGAVALAAQQPATPTPGPGLDLINERCGYCHTTNQVFAAHKTAAEWPAVVQSMIDRGAELSPEEQKVMNDYLVATLATDKKAAGAAGH
;
A
#
# COMPACT_ATOMS: atom_id res chain seq x y z
N MET A 1 24.60 13.83 58.45
CA MET A 1 24.30 12.89 57.36
C MET A 1 25.08 13.30 56.13
N ARG A 2 26.20 12.64 55.87
CA ARG A 2 26.97 12.70 54.62
C ARG A 2 27.11 11.24 54.20
N ILE A 3 26.72 10.93 52.97
CA ILE A 3 26.77 9.57 52.41
C ILE A 3 27.98 9.54 51.49
N ASP A 4 28.94 8.66 51.79
CA ASP A 4 30.22 8.49 51.09
C ASP A 4 30.05 7.88 49.67
N PRO A 5 30.79 8.35 48.64
CA PRO A 5 30.47 8.07 47.24
C PRO A 5 31.33 6.97 46.56
N LEU A 6 31.74 5.90 47.26
CA LEU A 6 32.81 5.03 46.72
C LEU A 6 32.67 3.50 46.79
N VAL A 7 31.54 2.91 47.16
CA VAL A 7 31.40 1.44 47.13
C VAL A 7 30.01 1.02 46.66
N ARG A 8 29.92 0.63 45.38
CA ARG A 8 29.17 -0.53 44.83
C ARG A 8 29.00 -0.40 43.32
N LEU A 9 30.13 -0.35 42.62
CA LEU A 9 30.22 -0.84 41.25
C LEU A 9 30.11 -2.38 41.31
N LEU A 10 28.90 -2.91 41.23
CA LEU A 10 28.63 -4.32 40.95
C LEU A 10 27.68 -4.40 39.74
N GLY A 11 28.31 -4.55 38.59
CA GLY A 11 27.84 -5.16 37.35
C GLY A 11 26.35 -5.27 37.10
N PHE A 12 25.79 -4.27 36.42
CA PHE A 12 24.72 -4.55 35.45
C PHE A 12 25.38 -5.15 34.21
N ALA A 13 25.53 -6.48 34.22
CA ALA A 13 25.80 -7.25 33.01
C ALA A 13 24.65 -6.97 32.04
N GLY A 14 24.97 -6.25 30.96
CA GLY A 14 24.02 -5.85 29.94
C GLY A 14 23.42 -7.06 29.24
N ALA A 15 22.13 -7.31 29.50
CA ALA A 15 21.27 -8.12 28.67
C ALA A 15 20.07 -7.26 28.23
N ALA A 16 20.34 -6.20 27.48
CA ALA A 16 19.32 -5.44 26.78
C ALA A 16 19.42 -5.75 25.28
N LEU A 17 19.01 -6.96 24.90
CA LEU A 17 18.64 -7.24 23.51
C LEU A 17 17.28 -6.58 23.24
N LEU A 18 17.29 -5.26 23.15
CA LEU A 18 16.17 -4.48 22.61
C LEU A 18 16.11 -4.78 21.12
N GLY A 19 15.16 -5.65 20.75
CA GLY A 19 14.93 -6.08 19.38
C GLY A 19 14.79 -4.89 18.44
N ALA A 20 15.63 -4.89 17.40
CA ALA A 20 15.42 -4.04 16.24
C ALA A 20 14.11 -4.49 15.57
N VAL A 21 13.00 -3.84 15.91
CA VAL A 21 11.81 -3.88 15.06
C VAL A 21 12.24 -3.17 13.78
N ALA A 22 12.61 -3.94 12.76
CA ALA A 22 12.74 -3.43 11.42
C ALA A 22 11.36 -2.91 11.03
N LEU A 23 11.16 -1.60 11.22
CA LEU A 23 10.12 -0.87 10.53
C LEU A 23 10.48 -0.99 9.05
N ALA A 24 9.98 -2.04 8.40
CA ALA A 24 10.03 -2.15 6.97
C ALA A 24 9.23 -0.95 6.46
N ALA A 25 9.93 0.15 6.18
CA ALA A 25 9.37 1.26 5.44
C ALA A 25 8.81 0.64 4.17
N GLN A 26 7.48 0.63 4.05
CA GLN A 26 6.82 0.19 2.84
C GLN A 26 7.21 1.23 1.79
N GLN A 27 8.33 0.99 1.10
CA GLN A 27 8.72 1.82 -0.02
C GLN A 27 7.54 1.82 -1.00
N PRO A 28 7.16 2.96 -1.57
CA PRO A 28 6.11 3.01 -2.57
C PRO A 28 6.46 1.98 -3.65
N ALA A 29 5.63 0.96 -3.79
CA ALA A 29 5.84 -0.03 -4.83
C ALA A 29 5.77 0.71 -6.17
N THR A 30 6.78 0.52 -7.00
CA THR A 30 6.72 0.98 -8.38
C THR A 30 5.51 0.34 -9.05
N PRO A 31 4.63 1.12 -9.72
CA PRO A 31 3.49 0.55 -10.43
C PRO A 31 3.91 -0.54 -11.41
N THR A 32 3.12 -1.60 -11.51
CA THR A 32 3.41 -2.71 -12.44
C THR A 32 3.20 -2.24 -13.87
N PRO A 33 4.20 -2.31 -14.77
CA PRO A 33 4.02 -1.88 -16.16
C PRO A 33 2.95 -2.69 -16.90
N GLY A 34 2.25 -2.04 -17.83
CA GLY A 34 1.30 -2.69 -18.73
C GLY A 34 0.09 -1.81 -19.09
N PRO A 35 -0.84 -2.33 -19.90
CA PRO A 35 -1.94 -1.53 -20.47
C PRO A 35 -2.80 -0.81 -19.44
N GLY A 36 -3.01 -1.40 -18.25
CA GLY A 36 -3.75 -0.75 -17.18
C GLY A 36 -3.01 0.46 -16.58
N LEU A 37 -1.69 0.39 -16.45
CA LEU A 37 -0.88 1.54 -16.02
C LEU A 37 -0.88 2.64 -17.08
N ASP A 38 -0.79 2.27 -18.35
CA ASP A 38 -0.85 3.23 -19.46
C ASP A 38 -2.18 3.98 -19.45
N LEU A 39 -3.30 3.25 -19.32
CA LEU A 39 -4.64 3.85 -19.18
C LEU A 39 -4.76 4.76 -17.96
N ILE A 40 -4.15 4.43 -16.81
CA ILE A 40 -4.15 5.33 -15.63
C ILE A 40 -3.48 6.65 -15.98
N ASN A 41 -2.32 6.59 -16.65
CA ASN A 41 -1.55 7.77 -17.01
C ASN A 41 -2.26 8.63 -18.07
N GLU A 42 -2.99 7.99 -18.98
CA GLU A 42 -3.72 8.67 -20.05
C GLU A 42 -5.08 9.22 -19.61
N ARG A 43 -5.83 8.50 -18.76
CA ARG A 43 -7.25 8.79 -18.48
C ARG A 43 -7.52 9.43 -17.12
N CYS A 44 -6.67 9.22 -16.11
CA CYS A 44 -7.01 9.57 -14.73
C CYS A 44 -6.41 10.89 -14.22
N GLY A 45 -5.49 11.51 -14.98
CA GLY A 45 -4.76 12.70 -14.56
C GLY A 45 -5.48 14.04 -14.78
N TYR A 46 -6.66 14.05 -15.39
CA TYR A 46 -7.35 15.28 -15.79
C TYR A 46 -7.98 16.06 -14.64
N CYS A 47 -8.47 15.37 -13.61
CA CYS A 47 -9.20 16.00 -12.50
C CYS A 47 -8.44 15.98 -11.16
N HIS A 48 -7.57 14.99 -10.96
CA HIS A 48 -6.73 14.86 -9.77
C HIS A 48 -5.44 14.10 -10.12
N THR A 49 -4.46 14.10 -9.21
CA THR A 49 -3.24 13.31 -9.40
C THR A 49 -3.55 11.81 -9.45
N THR A 50 -2.86 11.09 -10.34
CA THR A 50 -2.93 9.63 -10.46
C THR A 50 -2.38 8.91 -9.22
N ASN A 51 -1.58 9.60 -8.38
CA ASN A 51 -1.07 9.05 -7.12
C ASN A 51 -2.19 8.56 -6.18
N GLN A 52 -3.40 9.13 -6.26
CA GLN A 52 -4.54 8.68 -5.45
C GLN A 52 -4.94 7.23 -5.77
N VAL A 53 -4.75 6.77 -7.02
CA VAL A 53 -5.03 5.38 -7.42
C VAL A 53 -4.12 4.43 -6.64
N PHE A 54 -2.83 4.73 -6.58
CA PHE A 54 -1.83 3.86 -5.94
C PHE A 54 -1.84 3.95 -4.40
N ALA A 55 -2.42 5.01 -3.84
CA ALA A 55 -2.58 5.18 -2.39
C ALA A 55 -3.89 4.55 -1.86
N ALA A 56 -4.84 4.21 -2.74
CA ALA A 56 -6.13 3.68 -2.34
C ALA A 56 -6.00 2.24 -1.80
N HIS A 57 -6.70 1.98 -0.69
CA HIS A 57 -6.83 0.66 -0.10
C HIS A 57 -8.23 0.13 -0.38
N LYS A 58 -8.33 -0.78 -1.34
CA LYS A 58 -9.59 -1.35 -1.81
C LYS A 58 -9.47 -2.86 -1.96
N THR A 59 -10.56 -3.56 -1.73
CA THR A 59 -10.72 -4.97 -2.06
C THR A 59 -10.99 -5.15 -3.55
N ALA A 60 -10.83 -6.39 -4.04
CA ALA A 60 -11.14 -6.73 -5.42
C ALA A 60 -12.58 -6.35 -5.81
N ALA A 61 -13.54 -6.50 -4.89
CA ALA A 61 -14.95 -6.19 -5.12
C ALA A 61 -15.24 -4.67 -5.15
N GLU A 62 -14.43 -3.84 -4.50
CA GLU A 62 -14.65 -2.40 -4.42
C GLU A 62 -14.07 -1.64 -5.61
N TRP A 63 -13.01 -2.15 -6.24
CA TRP A 63 -12.33 -1.47 -7.36
C TRP A 63 -13.25 -1.11 -8.54
N PRO A 64 -14.13 -2.00 -9.03
CA PRO A 64 -15.05 -1.65 -10.13
C PRO A 64 -15.97 -0.48 -9.79
N ALA A 65 -16.42 -0.37 -8.54
CA ALA A 65 -17.27 0.73 -8.10
C ALA A 65 -16.52 2.07 -8.06
N VAL A 66 -15.22 2.04 -7.72
CA VAL A 66 -14.36 3.24 -7.77
C VAL A 66 -14.19 3.73 -9.21
N VAL A 67 -13.90 2.83 -10.15
CA VAL A 67 -13.75 3.17 -11.57
C VAL A 67 -15.06 3.72 -12.13
N GLN A 68 -16.19 3.07 -11.83
CA GLN A 68 -17.50 3.56 -12.24
C GLN A 68 -17.79 4.97 -11.68
N SER A 69 -17.48 5.22 -10.40
CA SER A 69 -17.64 6.54 -9.81
C SER A 69 -16.79 7.62 -10.51
N MET A 70 -15.64 7.28 -11.12
CA MET A 70 -14.87 8.26 -11.88
C MET A 70 -15.50 8.52 -13.25
N ILE A 71 -16.03 7.48 -13.89
CA ILE A 71 -16.78 7.61 -15.16
C ILE A 71 -18.01 8.48 -14.95
N ASP A 72 -18.76 8.26 -13.88
CA ASP A 72 -19.94 9.06 -13.52
C ASP A 72 -19.58 10.54 -13.26
N ARG A 73 -18.32 10.82 -12.93
CA ARG A 73 -17.77 12.18 -12.73
C ARG A 73 -17.11 12.76 -13.98
N GLY A 74 -17.16 12.05 -15.10
CA GLY A 74 -16.68 12.52 -16.41
C GLY A 74 -15.34 11.92 -16.86
N ALA A 75 -14.82 10.88 -16.21
CA ALA A 75 -13.68 10.14 -16.77
C ALA A 75 -14.14 9.40 -18.04
N GLU A 76 -13.41 9.60 -19.14
CA GLU A 76 -13.73 8.99 -20.43
C GLU A 76 -12.99 7.65 -20.57
N LEU A 77 -13.72 6.55 -20.40
CA LEU A 77 -13.25 5.19 -20.68
C LEU A 77 -14.26 4.47 -21.57
N SER A 78 -13.78 3.78 -22.60
CA SER A 78 -14.60 2.81 -23.32
C SER A 78 -14.95 1.61 -22.43
N PRO A 79 -15.97 0.80 -22.76
CA PRO A 79 -16.27 -0.44 -22.04
C PRO A 79 -15.07 -1.40 -21.95
N GLU A 80 -14.28 -1.49 -23.02
CA GLU A 80 -13.07 -2.32 -23.10
C GLU A 80 -11.95 -1.76 -22.21
N GLU A 81 -11.74 -0.44 -22.24
CA GLU A 81 -10.76 0.24 -21.37
C GLU A 81 -11.14 0.10 -19.89
N GLN A 82 -12.43 0.23 -19.56
CA GLN A 82 -12.94 0.02 -18.20
C GLN A 82 -12.66 -1.40 -17.72
N LYS A 83 -12.84 -2.41 -18.59
CA LYS A 83 -12.50 -3.79 -18.25
C LYS A 83 -11.01 -3.95 -17.97
N VAL A 84 -10.14 -3.43 -18.84
CA VAL A 84 -8.68 -3.50 -18.65
C VAL A 84 -8.26 -2.79 -17.36
N MET A 85 -8.84 -1.63 -17.07
CA MET A 85 -8.61 -0.88 -15.84
C MET A 85 -9.00 -1.69 -14.60
N ASN A 86 -10.21 -2.25 -14.57
CA ASN A 86 -10.70 -3.07 -13.47
C ASN A 86 -9.79 -4.29 -13.25
N ASP A 87 -9.46 -5.01 -14.31
CA ASP A 87 -8.59 -6.19 -14.26
C ASP A 87 -7.21 -5.81 -13.69
N TYR A 88 -6.62 -4.69 -14.13
CA TYR A 88 -5.32 -4.23 -13.63
C TYR A 88 -5.35 -3.84 -12.15
N LEU A 89 -6.35 -3.06 -11.72
CA LEU A 89 -6.48 -2.60 -10.32
C LEU A 89 -6.70 -3.79 -9.38
N VAL A 90 -7.56 -4.73 -9.77
CA VAL A 90 -7.75 -5.98 -9.03
C VAL A 90 -6.48 -6.82 -9.08
N ALA A 91 -5.78 -6.89 -10.22
CA ALA A 91 -4.55 -7.66 -10.41
C ALA A 91 -3.43 -7.22 -9.45
N THR A 92 -3.28 -5.90 -9.26
CA THR A 92 -2.07 -5.30 -8.71
C THR A 92 -2.26 -4.58 -7.39
N LEU A 93 -3.46 -4.05 -7.10
CA LEU A 93 -3.73 -3.16 -5.96
C LEU A 93 -4.81 -3.67 -4.99
N ALA A 94 -5.46 -4.82 -5.25
CA ALA A 94 -6.45 -5.39 -4.34
C ALA A 94 -5.81 -5.89 -3.02
N THR A 95 -6.31 -5.39 -1.90
CA THR A 95 -5.78 -5.65 -0.55
C THR A 95 -6.09 -7.06 -0.02
N ASP A 96 -7.20 -7.65 -0.47
CA ASP A 96 -7.68 -8.98 -0.11
C ASP A 96 -7.03 -10.10 -0.93
N LYS A 97 -6.23 -9.75 -1.95
CA LYS A 97 -5.48 -10.74 -2.74
C LYS A 97 -4.45 -11.49 -1.91
N LYS A 98 -3.77 -10.80 -0.98
CA LYS A 98 -2.82 -11.44 -0.05
C LYS A 98 -3.54 -12.28 1.02
N ALA A 99 -4.74 -11.89 1.42
CA ALA A 99 -5.56 -12.66 2.35
C ALA A 99 -6.05 -13.98 1.71
N ALA A 100 -6.41 -13.96 0.42
CA ALA A 100 -6.75 -15.16 -0.34
C ALA A 100 -5.57 -16.14 -0.50
N GLY A 101 -4.33 -15.65 -0.55
CA GLY A 101 -3.12 -16.48 -0.61
C GLY A 101 -2.63 -17.05 0.74
N ALA A 102 -3.15 -16.55 1.87
CA ALA A 102 -2.73 -16.97 3.22
C ALA A 102 -3.67 -18.00 3.86
N ALA A 103 -4.86 -18.26 3.28
CA ALA A 103 -5.87 -19.15 3.84
C ALA A 103 -5.87 -20.57 3.23
N GLY A 104 -4.86 -20.92 2.42
CA GLY A 104 -4.73 -22.25 1.85
C GLY A 104 -3.35 -22.83 2.16
N HIS A 105 -3.22 -23.51 3.30
CA HIS A 105 -2.38 -24.70 3.59
C HIS A 105 -2.93 -25.34 4.87
#